data_AF-A0A3P7LLL4-F1
#
_entry.id   AF-A0A3P7LLL4-F1
#
_cell.length_a   1.000
_cell.length_b   1.000
_cell.length_c   1.000
_cell.angle_alpha   90.00
_cell.angle_beta   90.00
_cell.angle_gamma   90.00
#
_symmetry.space_group_name_H-M   'P 1'
#
loop_
_entity.id
_entity.type
_entity.pdbx_description
1 polymer ?
#
loop_
_entity_poly.entity_id
_entity_poly.type
_entity_poly.pdbx_seq_one_letter_code
_entity_poly.pdbx_strand_id
1 'polypeptide(L)'
;MVISPILVFLWNYCFYSTLISIADKVEAVGRVHLLRTFVLYYFRSATVRTKSSPEDETIHSALCRYVTTYMTNIESDTEALSMAFRQFWFLFVIAAKSMALRLLDVGLYKVPRGNRFSPELLFRIGSMIDKVVSLIIAKHRDLPQECRHANSALAYFLRYCLSFMNRGSVFSWIHCAVEKMDESDSRTIRFHKLEFLQIIFGHEHLVPLCLPVMCDASGNIFRKYGSFSSDGIGKLFSTHVYFSLKIFFLFYGLIRNC
;
A
#
# COMPACT_ATOMS: atom_id res chain seq x y z
N MET A 1 -9.79 32.56 14.30
CA MET A 1 -10.52 32.66 13.01
C MET A 1 -10.82 31.23 12.56
N VAL A 2 -12.04 30.73 12.79
CA VAL A 2 -12.40 29.35 12.41
C VAL A 2 -12.64 29.36 10.90
N ILE A 3 -11.69 28.85 10.13
CA ILE A 3 -11.89 28.66 8.69
C ILE A 3 -13.06 27.68 8.55
N SER A 4 -14.08 28.05 7.78
CA SER A 4 -15.25 27.20 7.56
C SER A 4 -14.80 25.81 7.08
N PRO A 5 -15.34 24.71 7.62
CA PRO A 5 -15.00 23.35 7.17
C PRO A 5 -15.21 23.15 5.66
N ILE A 6 -16.13 23.93 5.06
CA ILE A 6 -16.39 23.96 3.63
C ILE A 6 -15.19 24.55 2.86
N LEU A 7 -14.57 25.62 3.37
CA LEU A 7 -13.38 26.21 2.75
C LEU A 7 -12.18 25.28 2.83
N VAL A 8 -12.01 24.58 3.95
CA VAL A 8 -10.95 23.57 4.11
C VAL A 8 -11.19 22.41 3.13
N PHE A 9 -12.43 21.95 2.98
CA PHE A 9 -12.78 20.90 2.02
C PHE A 9 -12.48 21.32 0.58
N LEU A 10 -12.96 22.50 0.16
CA LEU A 10 -12.74 23.03 -1.20
C LEU A 10 -11.25 23.24 -1.49
N TRP A 11 -10.50 23.78 -0.53
CA TRP A 11 -9.05 23.94 -0.67
C TRP A 11 -8.37 22.59 -0.92
N ASN A 12 -8.69 21.58 -0.11
CA ASN A 12 -8.07 20.26 -0.26
C ASN A 12 -8.47 19.60 -1.57
N TYR A 13 -9.74 19.66 -1.96
CA TYR A 13 -10.19 19.13 -3.24
C TYR A 13 -9.45 19.77 -4.42
N CYS A 14 -9.39 21.10 -4.47
CA CYS A 14 -8.68 21.84 -5.52
C CYS A 14 -7.19 21.53 -5.53
N PHE A 15 -6.56 21.38 -4.37
CA PHE A 15 -5.14 21.04 -4.27
C PHE A 15 -4.83 19.67 -4.88
N TYR A 16 -5.58 18.63 -4.50
CA TYR A 16 -5.37 17.28 -5.03
C TYR A 16 -5.68 17.20 -6.52
N SER A 17 -6.80 17.81 -6.95
CA SER A 17 -7.16 17.89 -8.36
C SER A 17 -6.04 18.56 -9.17
N THR A 18 -5.52 19.70 -8.71
CA THR A 18 -4.42 20.41 -9.38
C THR A 18 -3.14 19.56 -9.41
N LEU A 19 -2.79 18.88 -8.31
CA LEU A 19 -1.59 18.04 -8.24
C LEU A 19 -1.67 16.88 -9.25
N ILE A 20 -2.83 16.21 -9.32
CA ILE A 20 -3.09 15.13 -10.28
C ILE A 20 -3.05 15.67 -11.71
N SER A 21 -3.68 16.81 -11.99
CA SER A 21 -3.64 17.43 -13.33
C SER A 21 -2.23 17.86 -13.75
N ILE A 22 -1.39 18.33 -12.82
CA ILE A 22 0.02 18.64 -13.12
C ILE A 22 0.77 17.35 -13.48
N ALA A 23 0.59 16.28 -12.69
CA ALA A 23 1.25 15.01 -12.96
C ALA A 23 0.83 14.42 -14.32
N ASP A 24 -0.46 14.45 -14.62
CA ASP A 24 -1.02 13.96 -15.89
C ASP A 24 -0.51 14.78 -17.08
N LYS A 25 -0.45 16.12 -16.97
CA LYS A 25 0.16 16.97 -18.01
C LYS A 25 1.64 16.68 -18.24
N VAL A 26 2.41 16.44 -17.18
CA VAL A 26 3.84 16.12 -17.30
C VAL A 26 4.05 14.77 -18.00
N GLU A 27 3.18 13.80 -17.71
CA GLU A 27 3.17 12.51 -18.38
C GLU A 27 2.76 12.63 -19.86
N ALA A 28 1.74 13.43 -20.17
CA ALA A 28 1.32 13.72 -21.54
C ALA A 28 2.43 14.35 -22.40
N VAL A 29 3.31 15.14 -21.80
CA VAL A 29 4.49 15.74 -22.47
C VAL A 29 5.68 14.75 -22.55
N GLY A 30 5.55 13.54 -22.00
CA GLY A 30 6.60 12.52 -21.99
C GLY A 30 7.74 12.83 -21.01
N ARG A 31 7.53 13.71 -20.03
CA ARG A 31 8.56 14.16 -19.08
C ARG A 31 8.40 13.58 -17.67
N VAL A 32 7.92 12.35 -17.57
CA VAL A 32 7.73 11.62 -16.29
C VAL A 32 9.01 11.57 -15.45
N HIS A 33 10.19 11.60 -16.08
CA HIS A 33 11.47 11.68 -15.37
C HIS A 33 11.57 12.90 -14.45
N LEU A 34 10.94 14.03 -14.78
CA LEU A 34 10.92 15.22 -13.91
C LEU A 34 10.17 14.96 -12.60
N LEU A 35 9.05 14.24 -12.65
CA LEU A 35 8.33 13.83 -11.43
C LEU A 35 9.19 12.90 -10.57
N ARG A 36 9.91 11.96 -11.19
CA ARG A 36 10.84 11.07 -10.48
C ARG A 36 12.00 11.84 -9.87
N THR A 37 12.62 12.75 -10.60
CA THR A 37 13.70 13.63 -10.11
C THR A 37 13.20 14.52 -8.97
N PHE A 38 11.99 15.09 -9.09
CA PHE A 38 11.35 15.84 -8.02
C PHE A 38 11.23 15.00 -6.75
N VAL A 39 10.65 13.81 -6.85
CA VAL A 39 10.54 12.90 -5.72
C VAL A 39 11.92 12.58 -5.15
N LEU A 40 12.91 12.24 -5.97
CA LEU A 40 14.23 11.78 -5.49
C LEU A 40 15.03 12.90 -4.81
N TYR A 41 15.13 14.08 -5.42
CA TYR A 41 16.09 15.11 -5.00
C TYR A 41 15.45 16.33 -4.34
N TYR A 42 14.23 16.70 -4.72
CA TYR A 42 13.61 17.95 -4.29
C TYR A 42 12.56 17.78 -3.20
N PHE A 43 11.87 16.64 -3.17
CA PHE A 43 10.87 16.38 -2.13
C PHE A 43 11.53 16.30 -0.75
N ARG A 44 11.20 17.28 0.10
CA ARG A 44 11.54 17.31 1.52
C ARG A 44 10.27 17.22 2.34
N SER A 45 10.27 16.39 3.36
CA SER A 45 9.16 16.32 4.30
C SER A 45 9.24 17.53 5.24
N ALA A 46 8.45 18.57 4.98
CA ALA A 46 8.23 19.60 5.97
C ALA A 46 7.39 18.98 7.11
N THR A 47 7.95 18.87 8.31
CA THR A 47 7.11 18.78 9.51
C THR A 47 6.34 20.09 9.59
N VAL A 48 5.03 20.08 9.36
CA VAL A 48 4.18 21.25 9.54
C VAL A 48 4.15 21.52 11.04
N ARG A 49 5.04 22.38 11.55
CA ARG A 49 5.09 22.75 12.97
C ARG A 49 3.90 23.65 13.29
N THR A 50 2.77 23.07 13.64
CA THR A 50 1.60 23.77 14.15
C THR A 50 1.75 23.97 15.65
N LYS A 51 1.96 25.22 16.08
CA LYS A 51 2.09 25.63 17.49
C LYS A 51 0.80 25.46 18.33
N SER A 52 -0.13 24.57 17.97
CA SER A 52 -1.45 24.49 18.61
C SER A 52 -2.00 23.07 18.84
N SER A 53 -1.24 22.00 18.60
CA SER A 53 -1.53 20.65 19.11
C SER A 53 -0.24 19.82 19.17
N PRO A 54 -0.12 18.82 20.06
CA PRO A 54 1.08 17.99 20.16
C PRO A 54 1.27 16.97 19.01
N GLU A 55 0.37 16.93 18.02
CA GLU A 55 0.51 16.08 16.83
C GLU A 55 0.41 16.91 15.55
N ASP A 56 1.55 17.44 15.12
CA ASP A 56 1.72 17.98 13.78
C ASP A 56 1.32 16.91 12.73
N GLU A 57 0.31 17.21 11.91
CA GLU A 57 -0.12 16.28 10.87
C GLU A 57 0.98 16.10 9.81
N THR A 58 1.44 14.86 9.64
CA THR A 58 2.48 14.54 8.67
C THR A 58 1.92 14.50 7.25
N ILE A 59 2.77 14.80 6.25
CA ILE A 59 2.37 14.79 4.83
C ILE A 59 1.75 13.44 4.42
N HIS A 60 2.35 12.31 4.82
CA HIS A 60 1.77 11.00 4.52
C HIS A 60 0.40 10.77 5.17
N SER A 61 0.19 11.26 6.39
CA SER A 61 -1.10 11.13 7.09
C SER A 61 -2.19 11.97 6.42
N ALA A 62 -1.83 13.19 6.02
CA ALA A 62 -2.69 14.05 5.21
C ALA A 62 -3.00 13.38 3.85
N LEU A 63 -1.99 12.87 3.14
CA LEU A 63 -2.13 12.18 1.85
C LEU A 63 -3.14 11.03 1.92
N CYS A 64 -3.00 10.11 2.87
CA CYS A 64 -3.92 8.98 2.98
C CYS A 64 -5.35 9.42 3.29
N ARG A 65 -5.54 10.41 4.17
CA ARG A 65 -6.86 10.97 4.48
C ARG A 65 -7.51 11.58 3.23
N TYR A 66 -6.80 12.47 2.55
CA TYR A 66 -7.37 13.25 1.47
C TYR A 66 -7.51 12.48 0.17
N VAL A 67 -6.64 11.51 -0.13
CA VAL A 67 -6.85 10.60 -1.28
C VAL A 67 -8.18 9.87 -1.13
N THR A 68 -8.49 9.39 0.09
CA THR A 68 -9.77 8.71 0.36
C THR A 68 -10.96 9.65 0.14
N THR A 69 -10.91 10.87 0.69
CA THR A 69 -11.99 11.87 0.51
C THR A 69 -12.13 12.28 -0.95
N TYR A 70 -11.03 12.54 -1.64
CA TYR A 70 -11.00 12.93 -3.05
C TYR A 70 -11.63 11.83 -3.92
N MET A 71 -11.30 10.57 -3.68
CA MET A 71 -11.90 9.42 -4.37
C MET A 71 -13.41 9.31 -4.19
N THR A 72 -13.91 9.55 -2.98
CA THR A 72 -15.36 9.56 -2.73
C THR A 72 -16.06 10.68 -3.51
N ASN A 73 -15.40 11.82 -3.68
CA ASN A 73 -15.99 12.96 -4.37
C ASN A 73 -16.05 12.78 -5.90
N ILE A 74 -15.09 12.06 -6.49
CA ILE A 74 -14.99 11.87 -7.94
C ILE A 74 -15.53 10.52 -8.43
N GLU A 75 -16.15 9.72 -7.56
CA GLU A 75 -16.59 8.35 -7.89
C GLU A 75 -17.59 8.28 -9.06
N SER A 76 -18.39 9.33 -9.24
CA SER A 76 -19.32 9.48 -10.37
C SER A 76 -18.70 10.10 -11.62
N ASP A 77 -17.54 10.74 -11.52
CA ASP A 77 -16.85 11.42 -12.61
C ASP A 77 -15.79 10.49 -13.22
N THR A 78 -16.16 9.84 -14.32
CA THR A 78 -15.29 8.87 -15.00
C THR A 78 -13.99 9.49 -15.52
N GLU A 79 -14.00 10.76 -15.96
CA GLU A 79 -12.81 11.42 -16.50
C GLU A 79 -11.83 11.76 -15.37
N ALA A 80 -12.34 12.38 -14.30
CA ALA A 80 -11.53 12.66 -13.12
C ALA A 80 -10.96 11.37 -12.50
N LEU A 81 -11.77 10.30 -12.45
CA LEU A 81 -11.34 9.01 -11.91
C LEU A 81 -10.27 8.35 -12.77
N SER A 82 -10.43 8.36 -14.10
CA SER A 82 -9.44 7.87 -15.06
C SER A 82 -8.09 8.57 -14.87
N MET A 83 -8.10 9.91 -14.78
CA MET A 83 -6.89 10.70 -14.53
C MET A 83 -6.27 10.39 -13.17
N ALA A 84 -7.06 10.30 -12.11
CA ALA A 84 -6.56 9.99 -10.78
C ALA A 84 -5.90 8.60 -10.72
N PHE A 85 -6.54 7.58 -11.30
CA PHE A 85 -6.02 6.23 -11.36
C PHE A 85 -4.68 6.12 -12.10
N ARG A 86 -4.50 6.87 -13.20
CA ARG A 86 -3.19 6.96 -13.88
C ARG A 86 -2.12 7.53 -12.96
N GLN A 87 -2.44 8.56 -12.17
CA GLN A 87 -1.45 9.31 -11.38
C GLN A 87 -1.24 8.81 -9.94
N PHE A 88 -1.93 7.75 -9.51
CA PHE A 88 -1.78 7.20 -8.16
C PHE A 88 -0.36 6.78 -7.80
N TRP A 89 0.43 6.29 -8.77
CA TRP A 89 1.82 5.91 -8.52
C TRP A 89 2.61 7.08 -7.92
N PHE A 90 2.38 8.30 -8.39
CA PHE A 90 3.11 9.49 -7.95
C PHE A 90 2.72 9.86 -6.52
N LEU A 91 1.41 9.88 -6.22
CA LEU A 91 0.89 10.19 -4.88
C LEU A 91 1.38 9.19 -3.83
N PHE A 92 1.32 7.90 -4.15
CA PHE A 92 1.77 6.85 -3.23
C PHE A 92 3.28 6.82 -3.05
N VAL A 93 4.06 7.16 -4.08
CA VAL A 93 5.51 7.33 -3.95
C VAL A 93 5.86 8.51 -3.04
N ILE A 94 5.14 9.64 -3.14
CA ILE A 94 5.31 10.77 -2.22
C ILE A 94 4.96 10.37 -0.78
N ALA A 95 3.83 9.67 -0.59
CA ALA A 95 3.42 9.19 0.73
C ALA A 95 4.47 8.25 1.34
N ALA A 96 4.95 7.26 0.57
CA ALA A 96 6.01 6.34 0.99
C ALA A 96 7.32 7.09 1.32
N LYS A 97 7.71 8.07 0.51
CA LYS A 97 8.90 8.88 0.78
C LYS A 97 8.74 9.73 2.05
N SER A 98 7.58 10.34 2.28
CA SER A 98 7.30 11.07 3.53
C SER A 98 7.36 10.16 4.75
N MET A 99 6.85 8.92 4.66
CA MET A 99 6.97 7.94 5.74
C MET A 99 8.43 7.57 6.01
N ALA A 100 9.22 7.32 4.96
CA ALA A 100 10.64 7.00 5.08
C ALA A 100 11.44 8.14 5.72
N LEU A 101 11.21 9.39 5.29
CA LEU A 101 11.84 10.57 5.88
C LEU A 101 11.45 10.71 7.36
N ARG A 102 10.17 10.54 7.71
CA ARG A 102 9.73 10.59 9.12
C ARG A 102 10.42 9.52 9.98
N LEU A 103 10.65 8.31 9.43
CA LEU A 103 11.38 7.27 10.13
C LEU A 103 12.82 7.68 10.45
N LEU A 104 13.48 8.37 9.53
CA LEU A 104 14.86 8.84 9.67
C LEU A 104 14.95 10.05 10.61
N ASP A 105 14.16 11.09 10.36
CA ASP A 105 14.24 12.38 11.06
C ASP A 105 13.98 12.26 12.57
N VAL A 106 13.10 11.34 12.96
CA VAL A 106 12.75 11.11 14.38
C VAL A 106 13.50 9.92 14.96
N GLY A 107 14.21 9.15 14.14
CA GLY A 107 14.87 7.93 14.59
C GLY A 107 13.93 6.77 14.91
N LEU A 108 12.70 6.76 14.36
CA LEU A 108 11.72 5.67 14.57
C LEU A 108 12.20 4.33 14.01
N TYR A 109 13.23 4.30 13.15
CA TYR A 109 13.86 3.04 12.73
C TYR A 109 14.43 2.24 13.91
N LYS A 110 14.77 2.89 15.03
CA LYS A 110 15.23 2.25 16.27
C LYS A 110 14.08 1.68 17.12
N VAL A 111 12.85 2.12 16.87
CA VAL A 111 11.64 1.68 17.57
C VAL A 111 11.13 0.36 16.95
N PRO A 112 10.58 -0.57 17.75
CA PRO A 112 9.92 -1.77 17.22
C PRO A 112 8.86 -1.43 16.17
N ARG A 113 8.79 -2.21 15.10
CA ARG A 113 7.92 -1.94 13.92
C ARG A 113 6.46 -1.65 14.27
N GLY A 114 5.93 -2.31 15.29
CA GLY A 114 4.56 -2.12 15.79
C GLY A 114 4.25 -0.71 16.29
N ASN A 115 5.26 0.00 16.80
CA ASN A 115 5.09 1.26 17.53
C ASN A 115 5.65 2.47 16.76
N ARG A 116 6.02 2.30 15.49
CA ARG A 116 6.65 3.36 14.68
C ARG A 116 5.66 4.42 14.21
N PHE A 117 4.41 4.02 13.99
CA PHE A 117 3.36 4.87 13.42
C PHE A 117 2.12 4.81 14.30
N SER A 118 1.35 5.91 14.32
CA SER A 118 0.13 6.00 15.11
C SER A 118 -0.96 5.06 14.59
N PRO A 119 -1.87 4.57 15.46
CA PRO A 119 -3.01 3.78 15.04
C PRO A 119 -3.94 4.54 14.06
N GLU A 120 -4.04 5.86 14.22
CA GLU A 120 -4.78 6.74 13.31
C GLU A 120 -4.23 6.68 11.87
N LEU A 121 -2.90 6.67 11.69
CA LEU A 121 -2.31 6.52 10.37
C LEU A 121 -2.61 5.13 9.77
N LEU A 122 -2.53 4.08 10.58
CA LEU A 122 -2.85 2.71 10.13
C LEU A 122 -4.31 2.64 9.66
N PHE A 123 -5.24 3.23 10.42
CA PHE A 123 -6.65 3.32 10.03
C PHE A 123 -6.82 4.04 8.69
N ARG A 124 -6.22 5.23 8.52
CA ARG A 124 -6.30 6.01 7.27
C ARG A 124 -5.75 5.25 6.06
N ILE A 125 -4.63 4.54 6.21
CA ILE A 125 -4.07 3.70 5.15
C ILE A 125 -5.04 2.57 4.80
N GLY A 126 -5.58 1.88 5.80
CA GLY A 126 -6.57 0.81 5.61
C GLY A 126 -7.81 1.30 4.85
N SER A 127 -8.41 2.41 5.27
CA SER A 127 -9.57 3.01 4.58
C SER A 127 -9.26 3.45 3.16
N MET A 128 -8.07 3.99 2.92
CA MET A 128 -7.62 4.38 1.58
C MET A 128 -7.50 3.16 0.65
N ILE A 129 -6.87 2.07 1.12
CA ILE A 129 -6.75 0.81 0.39
C ILE A 129 -8.14 0.26 0.07
N ASP A 130 -9.03 0.23 1.07
CA ASP A 130 -10.39 -0.28 0.94
C ASP A 130 -11.19 0.46 -0.14
N LYS A 131 -11.13 1.79 -0.13
CA LYS A 131 -11.81 2.63 -1.12
C LYS A 131 -11.24 2.45 -2.52
N VAL A 132 -9.91 2.43 -2.65
CA VAL A 132 -9.24 2.26 -3.96
C VAL A 132 -9.56 0.89 -4.57
N VAL A 133 -9.46 -0.20 -3.80
CA VAL A 133 -9.79 -1.55 -4.29
C VAL A 133 -11.26 -1.65 -4.71
N SER A 134 -12.17 -1.09 -3.92
CA SER A 134 -13.60 -1.09 -4.24
C SER A 134 -13.89 -0.34 -5.55
N LEU A 135 -13.23 0.81 -5.77
CA LEU A 135 -13.38 1.56 -7.03
C LEU A 135 -12.76 0.84 -8.23
N ILE A 136 -11.60 0.18 -8.06
CA ILE A 136 -11.00 -0.66 -9.11
C ILE A 136 -11.98 -1.75 -9.53
N ILE A 137 -12.60 -2.46 -8.56
CA ILE A 137 -13.58 -3.50 -8.84
C ILE A 137 -14.83 -2.91 -9.49
N ALA A 138 -15.31 -1.74 -9.07
CA ALA A 138 -16.47 -1.10 -9.67
C ALA A 138 -16.24 -0.66 -11.13
N LYS A 139 -15.02 -0.19 -11.46
CA LYS A 139 -14.73 0.53 -12.72
C LYS A 139 -13.85 -0.22 -13.70
N HIS A 140 -13.40 -1.44 -13.40
CA HIS A 140 -12.51 -2.23 -14.26
C HIS A 140 -13.03 -2.50 -15.69
N ARG A 141 -14.35 -2.42 -15.91
CA ARG A 141 -14.94 -2.60 -17.25
C ARG A 141 -14.86 -1.32 -18.07
N ASP A 142 -15.06 -0.18 -17.42
CA ASP A 142 -15.07 1.14 -18.07
C ASP A 142 -13.64 1.65 -18.30
N LEU A 143 -12.74 1.41 -17.32
CA LEU A 143 -11.38 1.95 -17.27
C LEU A 143 -10.33 0.86 -17.03
N PRO A 144 -10.20 -0.13 -17.93
CA PRO A 144 -9.40 -1.33 -17.67
C PRO A 144 -7.90 -1.05 -17.48
N GLN A 145 -7.32 -0.11 -18.24
CA GLN A 145 -5.88 0.19 -18.14
C GLN A 145 -5.57 1.06 -16.92
N GLU A 146 -6.43 2.03 -16.62
CA GLU A 146 -6.29 2.92 -15.48
C GLU A 146 -6.49 2.16 -14.17
N CYS A 147 -7.48 1.27 -14.09
CA CYS A 147 -7.64 0.34 -12.98
C CYS A 147 -6.40 -0.52 -12.77
N ARG A 148 -5.75 -0.99 -13.84
CA ARG A 148 -4.50 -1.74 -13.77
C ARG A 148 -3.34 -0.90 -13.21
N HIS A 149 -3.22 0.36 -13.63
CA HIS A 149 -2.22 1.29 -13.12
C HIS A 149 -2.44 1.60 -11.63
N ALA A 150 -3.68 1.89 -11.23
CA ALA A 150 -4.06 2.09 -9.84
C ALA A 150 -3.75 0.87 -8.96
N ASN A 151 -4.09 -0.33 -9.45
CA ASN A 151 -3.80 -1.60 -8.78
C ASN A 151 -2.29 -1.82 -8.58
N SER A 152 -1.49 -1.57 -9.61
CA SER A 152 -0.03 -1.69 -9.54
C SER A 152 0.57 -0.66 -8.58
N ALA A 153 0.12 0.59 -8.65
CA ALA A 153 0.55 1.65 -7.74
C ALA A 153 0.28 1.29 -6.28
N LEU A 154 -0.92 0.76 -5.99
CA LEU A 154 -1.30 0.31 -4.65
C LEU A 154 -0.43 -0.85 -4.16
N ALA A 155 -0.14 -1.82 -5.03
CA ALA A 155 0.74 -2.95 -4.70
C ALA A 155 2.16 -2.48 -4.34
N TYR A 156 2.73 -1.55 -5.11
CA TYR A 156 4.04 -0.96 -4.79
C TYR A 156 4.00 -0.16 -3.48
N PHE A 157 2.92 0.57 -3.19
CA PHE A 157 2.73 1.26 -1.91
C PHE A 157 2.77 0.29 -0.72
N LEU A 158 2.00 -0.79 -0.79
CA LEU A 158 1.98 -1.84 0.25
C LEU A 158 3.34 -2.50 0.43
N ARG A 159 4.07 -2.70 -0.68
CA ARG A 159 5.46 -3.18 -0.65
C ARG A 159 6.39 -2.24 0.11
N TYR A 160 6.24 -0.92 -0.02
CA TYR A 160 6.98 0.03 0.82
C TYR A 160 6.54 -0.05 2.29
N CYS A 161 5.24 -0.19 2.56
CA CYS A 161 4.73 -0.34 3.93
C CYS A 161 5.29 -1.59 4.64
N LEU A 162 5.52 -2.70 3.94
CA LEU A 162 6.19 -3.90 4.50
C LEU A 162 7.60 -3.60 5.03
N SER A 163 8.30 -2.61 4.47
CA SER A 163 9.61 -2.17 4.94
C SER A 163 9.51 -1.26 6.17
N PHE A 164 8.48 -0.42 6.23
CA PHE A 164 8.37 0.66 7.21
C PHE A 164 7.62 0.28 8.49
N MET A 165 6.56 -0.51 8.37
CA MET A 165 5.50 -0.67 9.38
C MET A 165 5.43 -2.09 9.98
N ASN A 166 4.43 -2.32 10.83
CA ASN A 166 4.05 -3.66 11.29
C ASN A 166 3.58 -4.50 10.10
N ARG A 167 4.25 -5.63 9.87
CA ARG A 167 3.91 -6.56 8.78
C ARG A 167 2.52 -7.16 8.93
N GLY A 168 2.07 -7.43 10.16
CA GLY A 168 0.75 -8.01 10.42
C GLY A 168 -0.40 -7.14 9.91
N SER A 169 -0.34 -5.82 10.17
CA SER A 169 -1.33 -4.86 9.66
C SER A 169 -1.32 -4.80 8.13
N VAL A 170 -0.13 -4.77 7.52
CA VAL A 170 0.00 -4.72 6.05
C VAL A 170 -0.52 -6.01 5.40
N PHE A 171 -0.23 -7.18 5.98
CA PHE A 171 -0.78 -8.45 5.51
C PHE A 171 -2.30 -8.54 5.66
N SER A 172 -2.86 -7.97 6.73
CA SER A 172 -4.31 -7.87 6.89
C SER A 172 -4.94 -7.05 5.77
N TRP A 173 -4.36 -5.92 5.37
CA TRP A 173 -4.88 -5.13 4.24
C TRP A 173 -4.72 -5.85 2.90
N ILE A 174 -3.60 -6.54 2.68
CA ILE A 174 -3.39 -7.38 1.49
C ILE A 174 -4.46 -8.47 1.42
N HIS A 175 -4.77 -9.11 2.56
CA HIS A 175 -5.81 -10.13 2.64
C HIS A 175 -7.18 -9.56 2.26
N CYS A 176 -7.62 -8.47 2.90
CA CYS A 176 -8.91 -7.86 2.60
C CYS A 176 -9.00 -7.40 1.14
N ALA A 177 -7.92 -6.87 0.56
CA ALA A 177 -7.89 -6.49 -0.85
C ALA A 177 -8.09 -7.70 -1.78
N VAL A 178 -7.41 -8.81 -1.50
CA VAL A 178 -7.52 -10.06 -2.26
C VAL A 178 -8.91 -10.68 -2.14
N GLU A 179 -9.43 -10.74 -0.91
CA GLU A 179 -10.77 -11.26 -0.61
C GLU A 179 -11.84 -10.49 -1.39
N LYS A 180 -11.79 -9.16 -1.39
CA LYS A 180 -12.69 -8.32 -2.22
C LYS A 180 -12.54 -8.58 -3.72
N MET A 181 -11.31 -8.76 -4.21
CA MET A 181 -11.10 -9.09 -5.63
C MET A 181 -11.64 -10.48 -5.99
N ASP A 182 -11.64 -11.42 -5.05
CA ASP A 182 -12.17 -12.78 -5.23
C ASP A 182 -13.70 -12.84 -5.25
N GLU A 183 -14.38 -11.89 -4.62
CA GLU A 183 -15.84 -11.71 -4.76
C GLU A 183 -16.27 -11.35 -6.19
N SER A 184 -15.34 -10.92 -7.05
CA SER A 184 -15.62 -10.60 -8.45
C SER A 184 -15.35 -11.79 -9.39
N ASP A 185 -16.37 -12.21 -10.14
CA ASP A 185 -16.23 -13.23 -11.19
C ASP A 185 -15.54 -12.75 -12.48
N SER A 186 -15.01 -11.52 -12.50
CA SER A 186 -14.40 -10.92 -13.68
C SER A 186 -13.00 -11.47 -13.97
N ARG A 187 -12.76 -11.92 -15.22
CA ARG A 187 -11.43 -12.35 -15.67
C ARG A 187 -10.38 -11.22 -15.53
N THR A 188 -10.78 -9.98 -15.78
CA THR A 188 -9.90 -8.80 -15.64
C THR A 188 -9.47 -8.60 -14.19
N ILE A 189 -10.40 -8.72 -13.23
CA ILE A 189 -10.07 -8.61 -11.80
C ILE A 189 -9.16 -9.74 -11.35
N ARG A 190 -9.34 -10.97 -11.85
CA ARG A 190 -8.39 -12.06 -11.57
C ARG A 190 -6.98 -11.72 -12.06
N PHE A 191 -6.84 -11.09 -13.23
CA PHE A 191 -5.54 -10.64 -13.73
C PHE A 191 -4.93 -9.55 -12.84
N HIS A 192 -5.73 -8.55 -12.43
CA HIS A 192 -5.29 -7.53 -11.48
C HIS A 192 -4.84 -8.13 -10.14
N LYS A 193 -5.58 -9.12 -9.61
CA LYS A 193 -5.19 -9.87 -8.41
C LYS A 193 -3.82 -10.52 -8.57
N LEU A 194 -3.59 -11.21 -9.70
CA LEU A 194 -2.32 -11.88 -9.96
C LEU A 194 -1.15 -10.88 -10.03
N GLU A 195 -1.34 -9.77 -10.76
CA GLU A 195 -0.32 -8.71 -10.86
C GLU A 195 -0.05 -8.02 -9.51
N PHE A 196 -1.10 -7.74 -8.74
CA PHE A 196 -1.02 -7.17 -7.39
C PHE A 196 -0.19 -8.06 -6.47
N LEU A 197 -0.50 -9.35 -6.43
CA LEU A 197 0.23 -10.35 -5.66
C LEU A 197 1.66 -10.51 -6.14
N GLN A 198 1.90 -10.54 -7.45
CA GLN A 198 3.25 -10.65 -8.02
C GLN A 198 4.14 -9.48 -7.58
N ILE A 199 3.63 -8.24 -7.61
CA ILE A 199 4.38 -7.05 -7.17
C ILE A 199 4.75 -7.16 -5.67
N ILE A 200 3.78 -7.57 -4.84
CA ILE A 200 3.97 -7.74 -3.39
C ILE A 200 5.01 -8.83 -3.12
N PHE A 201 4.85 -10.03 -3.70
CA PHE A 201 5.74 -11.19 -3.50
C PHE A 201 7.13 -11.01 -4.09
N GLY A 202 7.30 -10.10 -5.05
CA GLY A 202 8.63 -9.68 -5.51
C GLY A 202 9.45 -8.90 -4.47
N HIS A 203 8.95 -8.68 -3.25
CA HIS A 203 9.69 -8.02 -2.17
C HIS A 203 10.70 -8.96 -1.51
N GLU A 204 11.94 -8.48 -1.37
CA GLU A 204 13.11 -9.23 -0.87
C GLU A 204 12.90 -9.84 0.52
N HIS A 205 11.94 -9.35 1.31
CA HIS A 205 11.64 -9.86 2.64
C HIS A 205 10.56 -10.95 2.70
N LEU A 206 9.97 -11.35 1.57
CA LEU A 206 9.03 -12.47 1.51
C LEU A 206 9.75 -13.82 1.34
N VAL A 207 10.93 -13.83 0.72
CA VAL A 207 11.76 -15.05 0.61
C VAL A 207 12.08 -15.65 2.00
N PRO A 208 12.50 -14.87 3.02
CA PRO A 208 12.68 -15.38 4.38
C PRO A 208 11.39 -15.82 5.11
N LEU A 209 10.21 -15.33 4.71
CA LEU A 209 8.91 -15.67 5.31
C LEU A 209 8.26 -16.90 4.65
N CYS A 210 8.63 -17.20 3.41
CA CYS A 210 8.24 -18.41 2.69
C CYS A 210 9.19 -19.59 2.97
N LEU A 211 10.32 -19.36 3.63
CA LEU A 211 11.23 -20.41 4.06
C LEU A 211 10.70 -21.08 5.35
N PRO A 212 10.76 -22.41 5.46
CA PRO A 212 10.41 -23.12 6.69
C PRO A 212 11.20 -22.55 7.87
N VAL A 213 10.50 -21.97 8.84
CA VAL A 213 11.12 -21.55 10.10
C VAL A 213 11.12 -22.75 11.04
N MET A 214 12.30 -23.27 11.34
CA MET A 214 12.45 -24.32 12.35
C MET A 214 12.35 -23.67 13.73
N CYS A 215 11.30 -23.98 14.47
CA CYS A 215 11.13 -23.63 15.88
C CYS A 215 11.19 -24.88 16.76
N ASP A 216 11.76 -24.79 17.97
CA ASP A 216 11.61 -25.85 18.96
C ASP A 216 10.22 -25.83 19.63
N ALA A 217 9.94 -26.84 20.46
CA ALA A 217 8.69 -26.96 21.22
C ALA A 217 8.46 -25.80 22.23
N SER A 218 9.47 -24.97 22.47
CA SER A 218 9.43 -23.77 23.32
C SER A 218 9.31 -22.45 22.54
N GLY A 219 9.25 -22.49 21.20
CA GLY A 219 9.08 -21.31 20.34
C GLY A 219 10.37 -20.58 19.95
N ASN A 220 11.55 -21.16 20.20
CA ASN A 220 12.82 -20.58 19.79
C ASN A 220 13.15 -20.91 18.32
N ILE A 221 13.54 -19.90 17.54
CA ILE A 221 13.87 -20.05 16.11
C ILE A 221 15.33 -20.53 15.94
N PHE A 222 15.54 -21.68 15.29
CA PHE A 222 16.87 -22.20 14.94
C PHE A 222 17.17 -21.98 13.46
N ARG A 223 18.28 -21.31 13.14
CA ARG A 223 18.96 -21.47 11.85
C ARG A 223 20.05 -22.51 12.02
N LYS A 224 19.79 -23.76 11.67
CA LYS A 224 20.82 -24.81 11.66
C LYS A 224 21.20 -25.17 10.22
N TYR A 225 22.46 -24.93 9.86
CA TYR A 225 23.09 -25.50 8.66
C TYR A 225 23.32 -27.00 8.94
N GLY A 226 22.65 -27.89 8.20
CA GLY A 226 22.98 -29.32 8.15
C GLY A 226 21.84 -30.30 8.44
N SER A 227 21.54 -31.10 7.42
CA SER A 227 20.92 -32.46 7.39
C SER A 227 19.55 -32.68 8.07
N PHE A 228 18.58 -33.02 7.22
CA PHE A 228 17.20 -33.43 7.53
C PHE A 228 17.11 -34.87 8.07
N SER A 229 16.30 -35.09 9.11
CA SER A 229 15.67 -36.39 9.43
C SER A 229 14.14 -36.21 9.54
N SER A 230 13.38 -37.21 9.08
CA SER A 230 12.00 -37.04 8.59
C SER A 230 10.87 -36.96 9.62
N ASP A 231 11.13 -37.10 10.92
CA ASP A 231 10.05 -37.53 11.83
C ASP A 231 9.40 -36.42 12.67
N GLY A 232 9.69 -35.15 12.39
CA GLY A 232 9.23 -34.00 13.20
C GLY A 232 8.33 -32.97 12.50
N ILE A 233 7.90 -33.20 11.27
CA ILE A 233 7.27 -32.16 10.41
C ILE A 233 5.78 -31.91 10.77
N GLY A 234 5.12 -32.86 11.44
CA GLY A 234 3.67 -32.90 11.55
C GLY A 234 2.98 -31.92 12.51
N LYS A 235 3.72 -31.20 13.38
CA LYS A 235 3.09 -30.36 14.43
C LYS A 235 3.58 -28.90 14.50
N LEU A 236 4.43 -28.46 13.57
CA LEU A 236 5.10 -27.15 13.64
C LEU A 236 4.38 -25.99 12.94
N PHE A 237 3.35 -26.27 12.16
CA PHE A 237 2.66 -25.25 11.40
C PHE A 237 1.59 -24.58 12.28
N SER A 238 1.93 -23.60 13.10
CA SER A 238 0.90 -22.80 13.80
C SER A 238 0.75 -21.44 13.13
N THR A 239 -0.45 -21.23 12.57
CA THR A 239 -1.10 -19.98 12.13
C THR A 239 -0.36 -19.01 11.20
N HIS A 240 0.85 -18.53 11.51
CA HIS A 240 1.56 -17.55 10.67
C HIS A 240 2.26 -18.16 9.45
N VAL A 241 2.81 -19.37 9.61
CA VAL A 241 3.41 -20.13 8.50
C VAL A 241 2.30 -20.75 7.65
N TYR A 242 1.17 -21.15 8.25
CA TYR A 242 -0.01 -21.58 7.50
C TYR A 242 -0.60 -20.49 6.61
N PHE A 243 -0.55 -19.21 7.03
CA PHE A 243 -1.02 -18.10 6.20
C PHE A 243 -0.08 -17.84 5.01
N SER A 244 1.23 -17.85 5.25
CA SER A 244 2.25 -17.70 4.20
C SER A 244 2.27 -18.91 3.25
N LEU A 245 2.05 -20.12 3.77
CA LEU A 245 1.86 -21.35 2.98
C LEU A 245 0.51 -21.36 2.28
N LYS A 246 -0.59 -20.87 2.85
CA LYS A 246 -1.89 -20.74 2.15
C LYS A 246 -1.76 -19.81 0.97
N ILE A 247 -1.01 -18.72 1.11
CA ILE A 247 -0.70 -17.79 0.03
C ILE A 247 0.19 -18.46 -1.04
N PHE A 248 1.19 -19.23 -0.62
CA PHE A 248 2.04 -20.01 -1.51
C PHE A 248 1.26 -21.13 -2.24
N PHE A 249 0.34 -21.82 -1.54
CA PHE A 249 -0.58 -22.83 -2.07
C PHE A 249 -1.71 -22.22 -2.89
N LEU A 250 -2.14 -20.99 -2.63
CA LEU A 250 -3.02 -20.22 -3.51
C LEU A 250 -2.30 -19.94 -4.83
N PHE A 251 -1.03 -19.55 -4.79
CA PHE A 251 -0.21 -19.37 -5.99
C PHE A 251 -0.01 -20.71 -6.75
N TYR A 252 0.31 -21.81 -6.06
CA TYR A 252 0.49 -23.14 -6.67
C TYR A 252 -0.83 -23.77 -7.17
N GLY A 253 -1.94 -23.52 -6.47
CA GLY A 253 -3.27 -24.00 -6.83
C GLY A 253 -3.94 -23.21 -7.95
N LEU A 254 -3.65 -21.91 -8.09
CA LEU A 254 -4.08 -21.09 -9.22
C LEU A 254 -3.25 -21.35 -10.49
N ILE A 255 -1.96 -21.66 -10.37
CA ILE A 255 -1.13 -22.04 -11.53
C ILE A 255 -1.53 -23.42 -12.08
N ARG A 256 -2.06 -24.33 -11.26
CA ARG A 256 -2.49 -25.67 -11.70
C ARG A 256 -3.89 -25.72 -12.32
N ASN A 257 -4.69 -24.66 -12.18
CA ASN A 257 -6.07 -24.58 -12.69
C ASN A 257 -6.26 -23.49 -13.75
N CYS A 258 -5.18 -23.04 -14.39
CA CYS A 258 -5.20 -22.26 -15.64
C CYS A 258 -4.65 -23.12 -16.78
#